data_AF-A0A9D5JGY3-F1
#
_entry.id   AF-A0A9D5JGY3-F1
#
_cell.length_a   1.000
_cell.length_b   1.000
_cell.length_c   1.000
_cell.angle_alpha   90.00
_cell.angle_beta   90.00
_cell.angle_gamma   90.00
#
_symmetry.space_group_name_H-M   'P 1'
#
loop_
_entity.id
_entity.type
_entity.pdbx_description
1 polymer ?
#
loop_
_entity_poly.entity_id
_entity_poly.type
_entity_poly.pdbx_seq_one_letter_code
_entity_poly.pdbx_strand_id
1 'polypeptide(L)' 'MPRKGAVPKRHVLPDPRYNSRTLARFINKVMLRGKKSTAEGITYAAFDILKSKTGKEPMEVFT' A
#
# COMPACT_ATOMS: atom_id res chain seq x y z
N MET A 1 12.27 15.69 -14.22
CA MET A 1 12.06 16.91 -13.41
C MET A 1 11.93 18.06 -14.39
N PRO A 2 10.74 18.67 -14.56
CA PRO A 2 10.55 19.63 -15.64
C PRO A 2 10.79 21.05 -15.18
N ARG A 3 11.39 21.85 -16.07
CA ARG A 3 11.42 23.31 -15.98
C ARG A 3 10.21 23.97 -16.67
N LYS A 4 9.50 23.26 -17.55
CA LYS A 4 8.17 23.58 -18.12
C LYS A 4 7.42 22.26 -18.44
N GLY A 5 6.08 22.28 -18.35
CA GLY A 5 5.19 21.16 -18.65
C GLY A 5 4.76 20.30 -17.46
N ALA A 6 3.62 19.60 -17.58
CA ALA A 6 3.11 18.70 -16.54
C ALA A 6 3.84 17.35 -16.59
N VAL A 7 4.21 16.81 -15.42
CA VAL A 7 4.79 15.47 -15.31
C VAL A 7 3.67 14.42 -15.47
N PRO A 8 3.82 13.42 -16.34
CA PRO A 8 2.87 12.31 -16.41
C PRO A 8 2.84 11.57 -15.08
N LYS A 9 1.63 11.33 -14.54
CA LYS A 9 1.46 10.56 -13.31
C LYS A 9 1.84 9.11 -13.58
N ARG A 10 2.72 8.56 -12.75
CA ARG A 10 3.09 7.14 -12.83
C ARG A 10 1.92 6.28 -12.36
N HIS A 11 1.55 5.29 -13.16
CA HIS A 11 0.57 4.28 -12.78
C HIS A 11 1.24 3.24 -11.89
N VAL A 12 0.54 2.86 -10.81
CA VAL A 12 1.00 1.85 -9.86
C VAL A 12 0.22 0.56 -10.14
N LEU A 13 0.92 -0.56 -10.19
CA LEU A 13 0.30 -1.87 -10.30
C LEU A 13 -0.54 -2.15 -9.03
N PRO A 14 -1.71 -2.80 -9.16
CA PRO A 14 -2.50 -3.19 -8.01
C PRO A 14 -1.79 -4.25 -7.17
N ASP A 15 -2.10 -4.33 -5.89
CA ASP A 15 -1.50 -5.34 -5.01
C ASP A 15 -1.93 -6.75 -5.38
N PRO A 16 -1.02 -7.75 -5.29
CA PRO A 16 -1.32 -9.12 -5.67
C PRO A 16 -2.35 -9.81 -4.76
N ARG A 17 -2.51 -9.37 -3.51
CA ARG A 17 -3.37 -10.02 -2.52
C ARG A 17 -4.79 -9.45 -2.44
N TYR A 18 -4.91 -8.13 -2.54
CA TYR A 18 -6.19 -7.41 -2.39
C TYR A 18 -6.62 -6.68 -3.67
N ASN A 19 -5.84 -6.79 -4.76
CA ASN A 19 -6.06 -6.14 -6.05
C ASN A 19 -6.37 -4.63 -5.98
N SER A 20 -5.91 -3.97 -4.92
CA SER A 20 -6.20 -2.57 -4.67
C SER A 20 -5.03 -1.69 -5.08
N ARG A 21 -5.36 -0.59 -5.77
CA ARG A 21 -4.39 0.46 -6.14
C ARG A 21 -4.06 1.38 -4.97
N THR A 22 -4.97 1.54 -3.99
CA THR A 22 -4.74 2.40 -2.82
C THR A 22 -3.77 1.74 -1.86
N LEU A 23 -3.95 0.43 -1.63
CA LEU A 23 -3.06 -0.39 -0.80
C LEU A 23 -1.65 -0.44 -1.40
N ALA A 24 -1.54 -0.61 -2.72
CA ALA A 24 -0.24 -0.66 -3.39
C ALA A 24 0.51 0.67 -3.28
N ARG A 25 -0.21 1.80 -3.35
CA ARG A 25 0.37 3.14 -3.10
C ARG A 25 0.81 3.31 -1.66
N PHE A 26 0.08 2.75 -0.70
CA PHE A 26 0.42 2.80 0.71
C PHE A 26 1.68 1.98 1.02
N ILE A 27 1.76 0.74 0.54
CA ILE A 27 2.96 -0.10 0.69
C ILE A 27 4.20 0.61 0.12
N ASN A 28 4.09 1.22 -1.07
CA ASN A 28 5.19 1.97 -1.67
C ASN A 28 5.63 3.20 -0.85
N LYS A 29 4.74 3.79 -0.05
CA LYS A 29 5.08 4.90 0.86
C LYS A 29 5.69 4.41 2.18
N VAL A 30 5.24 3.26 2.69
CA VAL A 30 5.80 2.61 3.89
C VAL A 30 7.20 2.05 3.62
N MET A 31 7.46 1.66 2.38
CA MET A 31 8.74 1.10 1.94
C MET A 31 9.91 2.07 2.19
N LEU A 32 10.79 1.70 3.12
CA LEU A 32 12.04 2.40 3.39
C LEU A 32 13.20 1.67 2.69
N ARG A 33 14.14 2.44 2.09
CA ARG A 33 15.35 1.91 1.42
C ARG A 33 15.06 0.88 0.30
N GLY A 34 13.91 0.97 -0.37
CA GLY A 34 13.56 0.09 -1.50
C GLY A 34 13.23 -1.37 -1.12
N LYS A 35 13.03 -1.66 0.17
CA LYS A 35 12.75 -3.02 0.63
C LYS A 35 11.24 -3.34 0.53
N LYS A 36 10.81 -3.77 -0.66
CA LYS A 36 9.38 -4.03 -0.93
C LYS A 36 8.82 -5.23 -0.15
N SER A 37 9.56 -6.35 -0.12
CA SER A 37 9.14 -7.56 0.60
C SER A 37 8.92 -7.32 2.10
N THR A 38 9.78 -6.53 2.75
CA THR A 38 9.60 -6.20 4.17
C THR A 38 8.43 -5.24 4.38
N ALA A 39 8.20 -4.30 3.47
CA ALA A 39 7.08 -3.38 3.56
C ALA A 39 5.74 -4.13 3.43
N GLU A 40 5.64 -5.05 2.47
CA GLU A 40 4.48 -5.94 2.29
C GLU A 40 4.23 -6.76 3.57
N GLY A 41 5.27 -7.39 4.12
CA GLY A 41 5.17 -8.16 5.37
C GLY A 41 4.65 -7.34 6.56
N ILE A 42 5.18 -6.12 6.77
CA ILE A 42 4.73 -5.23 7.84
C ILE A 42 3.26 -4.84 7.65
N THR A 43 2.84 -4.50 6.43
CA THR A 43 1.44 -4.12 6.18
C THR A 43 0.46 -5.26 6.37
N TYR A 44 0.79 -6.48 5.95
CA TYR A 44 -0.07 -7.64 6.19
C TYR A 44 -0.13 -8.00 7.68
N ALA A 45 1.00 -7.97 8.39
CA ALA A 45 1.01 -8.18 9.84
C ALA A 45 0.16 -7.13 10.58
N ALA A 46 0.18 -5.87 10.15
CA ALA A 46 -0.66 -4.82 10.72
C ALA A 46 -2.16 -5.09 10.48
N PHE A 47 -2.53 -5.64 9.32
CA PHE A 47 -3.91 -6.05 9.04
C PHE A 47 -4.37 -7.23 9.90
N ASP A 48 -3.49 -8.19 10.21
CA ASP A 48 -3.80 -9.30 11.13
C ASP A 48 -4.10 -8.78 12.55
N ILE A 49 -3.32 -7.79 13.01
CA ILE A 49 -3.55 -7.13 14.30
C ILE A 49 -4.88 -6.35 14.29
N LEU A 50 -5.18 -5.63 13.19
CA LEU A 50 -6.43 -4.89 13.04
C LEU A 50 -7.65 -5.81 13.05
N LYS A 51 -7.57 -6.96 12.36
CA LYS A 51 -8.62 -7.97 12.36
C LYS A 51 -8.87 -8.51 13.77
N SER A 52 -7.80 -8.77 14.52
CA SER A 52 -7.89 -9.25 15.90
C SER A 52 -8.52 -8.25 16.86
N LYS A 53 -8.30 -6.94 16.66
CA LYS A 53 -8.82 -5.89 17.56
C LYS A 53 -10.21 -5.40 17.21
N THR A 54 -10.52 -5.31 15.91
CA THR A 54 -11.72 -4.62 15.43
C THR A 54 -12.81 -5.60 15.03
N GLY A 55 -12.47 -6.88 14.81
CA GLY A 55 -13.42 -7.92 14.35
C GLY A 55 -14.01 -7.66 12.96
N LYS A 56 -13.58 -6.59 12.28
CA LYS A 56 -14.01 -6.19 10.94
C LYS A 56 -12.93 -6.50 9.92
N GLU A 57 -13.33 -6.64 8.67
CA GLU A 57 -12.38 -6.91 7.60
C GLU A 57 -11.44 -5.72 7.41
N PRO A 58 -10.11 -5.93 7.39
CA PRO A 58 -9.12 -4.86 7.35
C PRO A 58 -9.25 -3.98 6.10
N MET A 59 -9.86 -4.50 5.02
CA MET A 59 -10.14 -3.73 3.82
C MET A 59 -11.24 -2.68 4.03
N GLU A 60 -12.26 -2.98 4.83
CA GLU A 60 -13.33 -2.02 5.15
C GLU A 60 -12.82 -0.88 6.03
N VAL A 61 -11.90 -1.17 6.94
CA VAL A 61 -11.26 -0.16 7.80
C VAL A 61 -10.29 0.73 7.02
N PHE A 62 -9.73 0.22 5.93
CA PHE A 62 -8.76 0.94 5.09
C PHE A 62 -9.40 1.78 3.97
N THR A 63 -10.73 1.70 3.78
CA THR A 63 -11.42 2.39 2.69
C THR A 63 -11.55 3.90 2.95
#